data_AF-A0A5D2X8E9-F1
#
_entry.id   AF-A0A5D2X8E9-F1
#
_cell.length_a   1.000
_cell.length_b   1.000
_cell.length_c   1.000
_cell.angle_alpha   90.00
_cell.angle_beta   90.00
_cell.angle_gamma   90.00
#
_symmetry.space_group_name_H-M   'P 1'
#
loop_
_entity.id
_entity.type
_entity.pdbx_description
1 polymer ?
#
loop_
_entity_poly.entity_id
_entity_poly.type
_entity_poly.pdbx_seq_one_letter_code
_entity_poly.pdbx_strand_id
1 'polypeptide(L)'
;MASAWEHFGEVANVAQLAGFDAVRLIAMIGKAASTARMHKKNCRQFALHLKLIGNLLEQLKISELKRYPETREPLEQLEDALRRAYILVNSCQDRSYLYLLAMGWNIVYQFRKAQNEIDQYLKIVPLITLVDNSRVRERLEVIEKDQHEYTLDEEDRRVQDVILKPEPSTNDAIILKKTLSCSYPNLCFNEALRKENEKLQVELQRSQSNYDVQQCEVIQHLLEVTEVAAATSAPDKRSKKVERNYSDANSEKGHSYDEISPKKPGSRITSRNTSSVSSGRDLLSDRGLDRYDEWHADLLGCCSEPYLCIKTFFCPCGTLSKIATVATNRHMSSAEACNELMAYSLILSCCCYTCCVRRKLRKALNITGGFIDDFLSHLMCCCCALVQEWREVEIRGFNGSEKTKTSPPPSQFMES
;
A
#
# COMPACT_ATOMS: atom_id res chain seq x y z
N MET A 1 -13.16 -9.08 -31.07
CA MET A 1 -12.55 -8.73 -29.77
C MET A 1 -11.48 -7.66 -30.00
N ALA A 2 -11.90 -6.40 -30.10
CA ALA A 2 -11.02 -5.24 -30.19
C ALA A 2 -11.69 -4.09 -29.44
N SER A 3 -11.21 -3.78 -28.24
CA SER A 3 -11.82 -2.80 -27.33
C SER A 3 -10.84 -2.33 -26.26
N ALA A 4 -10.21 -3.25 -25.53
CA ALA A 4 -9.33 -3.00 -24.38
C ALA A 4 -8.15 -2.01 -24.59
N TRP A 5 -7.85 -1.64 -25.84
CA TRP A 5 -6.82 -0.65 -26.18
C TRP A 5 -7.33 0.80 -26.16
N GLU A 6 -8.62 1.02 -26.42
CA GLU A 6 -9.28 2.33 -26.33
C GLU A 6 -9.51 2.75 -24.86
N HIS A 7 -9.31 1.86 -23.88
CA HIS A 7 -9.80 2.05 -22.51
C HIS A 7 -8.72 2.54 -21.52
N PHE A 8 -7.44 2.20 -21.76
CA PHE A 8 -6.32 2.85 -21.07
C PHE A 8 -6.05 4.23 -21.65
N GLY A 9 -5.99 4.35 -22.98
CA GLY A 9 -5.84 5.62 -23.69
C GLY A 9 -7.12 6.44 -23.72
N GLU A 10 -7.36 7.26 -22.70
CA GLU A 10 -8.34 8.35 -22.79
C GLU A 10 -8.07 9.19 -24.04
N VAL A 11 -9.03 9.28 -24.96
CA VAL A 11 -8.89 10.11 -26.19
C VAL A 11 -8.55 11.56 -25.82
N ALA A 12 -9.07 12.08 -24.70
CA ALA A 12 -8.73 13.39 -24.15
C ALA A 12 -7.24 13.53 -23.76
N ASN A 13 -6.64 12.49 -23.16
CA ASN A 13 -5.22 12.50 -22.78
C ASN A 13 -4.31 12.17 -23.97
N VAL A 14 -4.76 11.38 -24.95
CA VAL A 14 -4.07 11.23 -26.24
C VAL A 14 -4.03 12.58 -26.99
N ALA A 15 -5.14 13.32 -27.00
CA ALA A 15 -5.22 14.64 -27.62
C ALA A 15 -4.31 15.68 -26.95
N GLN A 16 -4.14 15.64 -25.62
CA GLN A 16 -3.16 16.46 -24.91
C GLN A 16 -1.70 16.14 -25.27
N LEU A 17 -1.43 14.97 -25.87
CA LEU A 17 -0.11 14.53 -26.35
C LEU A 17 0.04 14.68 -27.87
N ALA A 18 -0.96 15.24 -28.55
CA ALA A 18 -0.90 15.52 -29.99
C ALA A 18 0.15 16.60 -30.27
N GLY A 19 0.92 16.42 -31.36
CA GLY A 19 1.99 17.34 -31.74
C GLY A 19 3.31 17.16 -30.96
N PHE A 20 3.39 16.28 -29.97
CA PHE A 20 4.69 15.80 -29.47
C PHE A 20 5.27 14.74 -30.39
N ASP A 21 6.54 14.90 -30.74
CA ASP A 21 7.32 13.94 -31.52
C ASP A 21 7.69 12.68 -30.72
N ALA A 22 8.11 11.63 -31.43
CA ALA A 22 8.51 10.36 -30.85
C ALA A 22 9.60 10.48 -29.77
N VAL A 23 10.62 11.32 -29.95
CA VAL A 23 11.74 11.45 -29.00
C VAL A 23 11.28 12.10 -27.69
N ARG A 24 10.45 13.14 -27.79
CA ARG A 24 9.81 13.79 -26.64
C ARG A 24 8.85 12.85 -25.90
N LEU A 25 8.07 12.04 -26.62
CA LEU A 25 7.21 11.03 -26.01
C LEU A 25 8.03 9.98 -25.25
N ILE A 26 9.12 9.47 -25.83
CA ILE A 26 10.03 8.51 -25.18
C ILE A 26 10.65 9.12 -23.90
N ALA A 27 11.07 10.39 -23.93
CA ALA A 27 11.58 11.09 -22.74
C ALA A 27 10.50 11.23 -21.63
N MET A 28 9.25 11.52 -22.02
CA MET A 28 8.11 11.57 -21.08
C MET A 28 7.79 10.19 -20.48
N ILE A 29 7.86 9.12 -21.28
CA ILE A 29 7.68 7.73 -20.81
C ILE A 29 8.79 7.38 -19.80
N GLY A 30 10.05 7.71 -20.09
CA GLY A 30 11.17 7.50 -19.17
C GLY A 30 10.99 8.20 -17.82
N LYS A 31 10.41 9.42 -17.83
CA LYS A 31 10.05 10.13 -16.60
C LYS A 31 8.94 9.40 -15.84
N ALA A 32 7.82 9.07 -16.48
CA ALA A 32 6.69 8.39 -15.84
C ALA A 32 7.08 7.00 -15.29
N ALA A 33 7.95 6.26 -15.98
CA ALA A 33 8.49 4.98 -15.52
C ALA A 33 9.38 5.11 -14.27
N SER A 34 9.99 6.28 -14.03
CA SER A 34 10.78 6.54 -12.81
C SER A 34 9.91 6.82 -11.59
N THR A 35 8.69 7.36 -11.78
CA THR A 35 7.75 7.75 -10.73
C THR A 35 6.63 6.74 -10.49
N ALA A 36 6.53 5.69 -11.30
CA ALA A 36 5.53 4.62 -11.19
C ALA A 36 5.47 3.99 -9.77
N ARG A 37 4.24 3.84 -9.25
CA ARG A 37 3.96 3.23 -7.95
C ARG A 37 3.80 1.71 -8.06
N MET A 38 3.22 1.23 -9.16
CA MET A 38 3.04 -0.19 -9.52
C MET A 38 3.91 -0.61 -10.70
N HIS A 39 4.04 -1.93 -10.92
CA HIS A 39 4.71 -2.54 -12.08
C HIS A 39 6.12 -1.99 -12.39
N LYS A 40 6.85 -1.56 -11.36
CA LYS A 40 8.11 -0.79 -11.46
C LYS A 40 9.15 -1.47 -12.36
N LYS A 41 9.23 -2.80 -12.31
CA LYS A 41 10.10 -3.62 -13.16
C LYS A 41 9.72 -3.46 -14.64
N ASN A 42 8.45 -3.74 -14.99
CA ASN A 42 7.92 -3.62 -16.35
C ASN A 42 8.06 -2.19 -16.91
N CYS A 43 7.68 -1.17 -16.12
CA CYS A 43 7.80 0.23 -16.54
C CYS A 43 9.25 0.61 -16.89
N ARG A 44 10.23 0.18 -16.08
CA ARG A 44 11.65 0.45 -16.31
C ARG A 44 12.19 -0.31 -17.52
N GLN A 45 11.86 -1.59 -17.66
CA GLN A 45 12.23 -2.42 -18.81
C GLN A 45 11.72 -1.81 -20.12
N PHE A 46 10.44 -1.50 -20.17
CA PHE A 46 9.81 -0.87 -21.33
C PHE A 46 10.42 0.51 -21.65
N ALA A 47 10.69 1.35 -20.64
CA ALA A 47 11.35 2.63 -20.84
C ALA A 47 12.82 2.51 -21.31
N LEU A 48 13.54 1.45 -20.92
CA LEU A 48 14.88 1.17 -21.43
C LEU A 48 14.84 0.73 -22.90
N HIS A 49 13.91 -0.17 -23.25
CA HIS A 49 13.66 -0.61 -24.61
C HIS A 49 13.33 0.59 -25.52
N LEU A 50 12.36 1.42 -25.14
CA LEU A 50 12.02 2.63 -25.89
C LEU A 50 13.17 3.64 -26.00
N LYS A 51 14.12 3.67 -25.04
CA LYS A 51 15.33 4.49 -25.14
C LYS A 51 16.26 3.99 -26.26
N LEU A 52 16.36 2.68 -26.49
CA LEU A 52 17.10 2.14 -27.65
C LEU A 52 16.48 2.62 -28.97
N ILE A 53 15.14 2.63 -29.05
CA ILE A 53 14.38 3.14 -30.19
C ILE A 53 14.63 4.64 -30.39
N GLY A 54 14.56 5.46 -29.33
CA GLY A 54 14.88 6.89 -29.39
C GLY A 54 16.29 7.16 -29.97
N ASN A 55 17.29 6.43 -29.48
CA ASN A 55 18.67 6.50 -29.98
C ASN A 55 18.81 6.09 -31.47
N LEU A 56 17.84 5.38 -32.05
CA LEU A 56 17.79 5.03 -33.48
C LEU A 56 17.05 6.11 -34.28
N LEU A 57 15.91 6.60 -33.79
CA LEU A 57 15.12 7.67 -34.43
C LEU A 57 15.90 8.99 -34.56
N GLU A 58 16.73 9.32 -33.56
CA GLU A 58 17.69 10.44 -33.64
C GLU A 58 18.71 10.24 -34.77
N GLN A 59 19.29 9.04 -34.92
CA GLN A 59 20.30 8.75 -35.94
C GLN A 59 19.73 8.64 -37.35
N LEU A 60 18.47 8.22 -37.48
CA LEU A 60 17.72 8.27 -38.73
C LEU A 60 17.30 9.71 -39.10
N LYS A 61 17.30 10.65 -38.14
CA LYS A 61 16.68 11.98 -38.26
C LYS A 61 15.21 11.91 -38.71
N ILE A 62 14.34 11.37 -37.86
CA ILE A 62 12.87 11.29 -38.07
C ILE A 62 12.24 12.54 -38.74
N SER A 63 12.71 13.76 -38.43
CA SER A 63 12.23 15.02 -39.02
C SER A 63 12.52 15.21 -40.52
N GLU A 64 13.54 14.53 -41.06
CA GLU A 64 13.81 14.47 -42.50
C GLU A 64 12.95 13.39 -43.16
N LEU A 65 12.79 12.22 -42.53
CA LEU A 65 11.92 11.14 -43.03
C LEU A 65 10.47 11.58 -43.19
N LYS A 66 9.89 12.27 -42.20
CA LYS A 66 8.48 12.75 -42.24
C LYS A 66 8.10 13.62 -43.45
N ARG A 67 9.06 14.03 -44.29
CA ARG A 67 8.84 14.73 -45.57
C ARG A 67 8.48 13.79 -46.73
N TYR A 68 8.83 12.51 -46.64
CA TYR A 68 8.57 11.49 -47.67
C TYR A 68 7.24 10.78 -47.39
N PRO A 69 6.27 10.79 -48.33
CA PRO A 69 4.93 10.27 -48.08
C PRO A 69 4.92 8.79 -47.70
N GLU A 70 5.84 7.99 -48.25
CA GLU A 70 5.96 6.54 -48.00
C GLU A 70 6.29 6.21 -46.54
N THR A 71 7.05 7.07 -45.87
CA THR A 71 7.48 6.85 -44.47
C THR A 71 6.61 7.60 -43.45
N ARG A 72 5.83 8.58 -43.92
CA ARG A 72 5.07 9.48 -43.07
C ARG A 72 4.03 8.74 -42.23
N GLU A 73 3.21 7.89 -42.86
CA GLU A 73 2.17 7.13 -42.17
C GLU A 73 2.73 6.18 -41.09
N PRO A 74 3.75 5.32 -41.36
CA PRO A 74 4.40 4.52 -40.32
C PRO A 74 4.96 5.35 -39.16
N LEU A 75 5.46 6.56 -39.40
CA LEU A 75 6.00 7.45 -38.36
C LEU A 75 4.90 8.17 -37.55
N GLU A 76 3.74 8.46 -38.15
CA GLU A 76 2.57 8.96 -37.43
C GLU A 76 1.95 7.85 -36.56
N GLN A 77 1.82 6.62 -37.09
CA GLN A 77 1.32 5.46 -36.34
C GLN A 77 2.26 5.05 -35.18
N LEU A 78 3.58 5.13 -35.37
CA LEU A 78 4.59 4.95 -34.31
C LEU A 78 4.42 5.98 -33.18
N GLU A 79 4.15 7.24 -33.49
CA GLU A 79 3.90 8.26 -32.48
C GLU A 79 2.59 8.04 -31.73
N ASP A 80 1.53 7.57 -32.38
CA ASP A 80 0.28 7.21 -31.69
C ASP A 80 0.44 5.98 -30.78
N ALA A 81 1.24 4.99 -31.20
CA ALA A 81 1.63 3.88 -30.33
C ALA A 81 2.42 4.38 -29.10
N LEU A 82 3.33 5.35 -29.28
CA LEU A 82 4.05 6.01 -28.18
C LEU A 82 3.13 6.85 -27.27
N ARG A 83 2.08 7.50 -27.82
CA ARG A 83 1.06 8.21 -27.01
C ARG A 83 0.26 7.22 -26.14
N ARG A 84 -0.17 6.08 -26.69
CA ARG A 84 -0.83 5.00 -25.93
C ARG A 84 0.11 4.41 -24.86
N ALA A 85 1.37 4.16 -25.22
CA ALA A 85 2.42 3.67 -24.32
C ALA A 85 2.69 4.60 -23.13
N TYR A 86 2.69 5.92 -23.35
CA TYR A 86 2.79 6.90 -22.25
C TYR A 86 1.64 6.79 -21.27
N ILE A 87 0.40 6.67 -21.75
CA ILE A 87 -0.77 6.61 -20.87
C ILE A 87 -0.79 5.28 -20.08
N LEU A 88 -0.35 4.17 -20.67
CA LEU A 88 -0.14 2.90 -19.96
C LEU A 88 0.87 3.09 -18.80
N VAL A 89 2.04 3.66 -19.06
CA VAL A 89 3.07 3.86 -18.03
C VAL A 89 2.63 4.87 -16.96
N ASN A 90 2.00 5.98 -17.33
CA ASN A 90 1.49 6.96 -16.38
C ASN A 90 0.35 6.37 -15.52
N SER A 91 -0.46 5.46 -16.06
CA SER A 91 -1.52 4.80 -15.26
C SER A 91 -0.97 4.03 -14.06
N CYS A 92 0.27 3.53 -14.14
CA CYS A 92 0.98 2.84 -13.05
C CYS A 92 1.43 3.77 -11.91
N GLN A 93 1.22 5.10 -12.03
CA GLN A 93 1.48 6.09 -10.98
C GLN A 93 0.19 6.48 -10.23
N ASP A 94 -0.82 6.99 -10.94
CA ASP A 94 -1.85 7.84 -10.33
C ASP A 94 -3.18 7.14 -10.01
N ARG A 95 -3.47 5.99 -10.63
CA ARG A 95 -4.73 5.23 -10.43
C ARG A 95 -4.89 4.66 -8.99
N SER A 96 -6.01 4.01 -8.71
CA SER A 96 -6.17 3.18 -7.50
C SER A 96 -5.11 2.07 -7.48
N TYR A 97 -4.44 1.90 -6.34
CA TYR A 97 -3.52 0.78 -6.10
C TYR A 97 -4.25 -0.57 -6.16
N LEU A 98 -5.48 -0.65 -5.63
CA LEU A 98 -6.29 -1.86 -5.65
C LEU A 98 -6.76 -2.22 -7.08
N TYR A 99 -7.16 -1.22 -7.87
CA TYR A 99 -7.45 -1.42 -9.30
C TYR A 99 -6.23 -1.92 -10.07
N LEU A 100 -5.05 -1.35 -9.84
CA LEU A 100 -3.81 -1.76 -10.53
C LEU A 100 -3.38 -3.18 -10.14
N LEU A 101 -3.59 -3.62 -8.89
CA LEU A 101 -3.42 -5.02 -8.48
C LEU A 101 -4.40 -5.95 -9.20
N ALA A 102 -5.70 -5.64 -9.15
CA ALA A 102 -6.74 -6.43 -9.81
C ALA A 102 -6.48 -6.60 -11.31
N MET A 103 -6.04 -5.53 -11.97
CA MET A 103 -5.73 -5.50 -13.41
C MET A 103 -4.30 -5.92 -13.74
N GLY A 104 -3.52 -6.46 -12.80
CA GLY A 104 -2.08 -6.68 -12.95
C GLY A 104 -1.68 -7.49 -14.19
N TRP A 105 -2.38 -8.60 -14.47
CA TRP A 105 -2.16 -9.41 -15.68
C TRP A 105 -2.59 -8.72 -16.98
N ASN A 106 -3.65 -7.90 -16.91
CA ASN A 106 -4.09 -7.08 -18.05
C ASN A 106 -3.00 -6.06 -18.41
N ILE A 107 -2.45 -5.36 -17.41
CA ILE A 107 -1.36 -4.39 -17.57
C ILE A 107 -0.08 -5.06 -18.12
N VAL A 108 0.29 -6.24 -17.60
CA VAL A 108 1.40 -7.05 -18.13
C VAL A 108 1.20 -7.43 -19.61
N TYR A 109 -0.03 -7.78 -20.00
CA TYR A 109 -0.38 -8.01 -21.40
C TYR A 109 -0.28 -6.73 -22.24
N GLN A 110 -0.72 -5.57 -21.73
CA GLN A 110 -0.61 -4.31 -22.46
C GLN A 110 0.85 -3.90 -22.70
N PHE A 111 1.76 -4.10 -21.74
CA PHE A 111 3.20 -3.84 -21.96
C PHE A 111 3.75 -4.68 -23.11
N ARG A 112 3.45 -5.98 -23.13
CA ARG A 112 3.87 -6.91 -24.21
C ARG A 112 3.31 -6.49 -25.57
N LYS A 113 2.02 -6.13 -25.65
CA LYS A 113 1.43 -5.69 -26.92
C LYS A 113 1.95 -4.31 -27.35
N ALA A 114 2.20 -3.39 -26.42
CA ALA A 114 2.76 -2.07 -26.72
C ALA A 114 4.18 -2.15 -27.30
N GLN A 115 5.04 -3.02 -26.74
CA GLN A 115 6.34 -3.30 -27.34
C GLN A 115 6.18 -3.86 -28.76
N ASN A 116 5.37 -4.91 -28.94
CA ASN A 116 5.18 -5.53 -30.26
C ASN A 116 4.65 -4.56 -31.34
N GLU A 117 3.71 -3.68 -30.98
CA GLU A 117 3.15 -2.66 -31.89
C GLU A 117 4.22 -1.64 -32.31
N ILE A 118 5.03 -1.16 -31.35
CA ILE A 118 6.11 -0.21 -31.60
C ILE A 118 7.25 -0.85 -32.40
N ASP A 119 7.66 -2.07 -32.07
CA ASP A 119 8.66 -2.86 -32.81
C ASP A 119 8.23 -3.11 -34.26
N GLN A 120 6.94 -3.37 -34.50
CA GLN A 120 6.40 -3.58 -35.84
C GLN A 120 6.52 -2.31 -36.71
N TYR A 121 6.13 -1.15 -36.19
CA TYR A 121 6.29 0.12 -36.91
C TYR A 121 7.75 0.50 -37.12
N LEU A 122 8.62 0.22 -36.14
CA LEU A 122 10.04 0.48 -36.25
C LEU A 122 10.70 -0.36 -37.35
N LYS A 123 10.25 -1.59 -37.62
CA LYS A 123 10.79 -2.43 -38.71
C LYS A 123 10.40 -1.93 -40.10
N ILE A 124 9.21 -1.31 -40.24
CA ILE A 124 8.72 -0.79 -41.52
C ILE A 124 9.57 0.40 -42.01
N VAL A 125 9.98 1.30 -41.11
CA VAL A 125 10.65 2.56 -41.48
C VAL A 125 12.02 2.36 -42.17
N PRO A 126 12.95 1.52 -41.68
CA PRO A 126 14.22 1.22 -42.37
C PRO A 126 14.04 0.46 -43.68
N LEU A 127 13.04 -0.43 -43.77
CA LEU A 127 12.74 -1.19 -45.01
C LEU A 127 12.32 -0.27 -46.17
N ILE A 128 11.66 0.85 -45.88
CA ILE A 128 11.28 1.86 -46.87
C ILE A 128 12.45 2.79 -47.22
N THR A 129 13.38 3.05 -46.28
CA THR A 129 14.37 4.15 -46.42
C THR A 129 15.78 3.75 -46.78
N LEU A 130 16.33 2.68 -46.22
CA LEU A 130 17.79 2.46 -46.19
C LEU A 130 18.17 0.98 -46.31
N VAL A 131 18.22 0.50 -47.56
CA VAL A 131 18.71 -0.86 -47.90
C VAL A 131 20.19 -1.06 -47.53
N ASP A 132 21.01 -0.01 -47.49
CA ASP A 132 22.48 -0.13 -47.36
C ASP A 132 23.08 0.40 -46.05
N ASN A 133 22.30 0.93 -45.10
CA ASN A 133 22.86 1.45 -43.84
C ASN A 133 23.10 0.33 -42.81
N SER A 134 24.30 -0.28 -42.86
CA SER A 134 24.72 -1.38 -41.98
C SER A 134 24.61 -1.06 -40.47
N ARG A 135 24.92 0.16 -40.05
CA ARG A 135 24.83 0.62 -38.66
C ARG A 135 23.39 0.78 -38.18
N VAL A 136 22.46 1.13 -39.07
CA VAL A 136 21.01 1.11 -38.77
C VAL A 136 20.53 -0.33 -38.61
N ARG A 137 20.98 -1.25 -39.48
CA ARG A 137 20.64 -2.68 -39.41
C ARG A 137 21.11 -3.32 -38.10
N GLU A 138 22.38 -3.12 -37.72
CA GLU A 138 22.95 -3.58 -36.45
C GLU A 138 22.12 -3.12 -35.24
N ARG A 139 21.69 -1.85 -35.23
CA ARG A 139 20.86 -1.30 -34.15
C ARG A 139 19.43 -1.83 -34.14
N LEU A 140 18.84 -2.06 -35.31
CA LEU A 140 17.52 -2.68 -35.41
C LEU A 140 17.56 -4.13 -34.90
N GLU A 141 18.63 -4.89 -35.20
CA GLU A 141 18.85 -6.22 -34.64
C GLU A 141 19.00 -6.21 -33.11
N VAL A 142 19.67 -5.20 -32.53
CA VAL A 142 19.78 -5.07 -31.06
C VAL A 142 18.40 -4.83 -30.42
N ILE A 143 17.56 -3.99 -31.03
CA ILE A 143 16.21 -3.71 -30.56
C ILE A 143 15.30 -4.94 -30.73
N GLU A 144 15.38 -5.64 -31.86
CA GLU A 144 14.62 -6.87 -32.10
C GLU A 144 14.97 -7.99 -31.11
N LYS A 145 16.22 -8.05 -30.64
CA LYS A 145 16.69 -9.00 -29.60
C LYS A 145 16.31 -8.57 -28.18
N ASP A 146 15.88 -7.33 -27.96
CA ASP A 146 15.53 -6.75 -26.64
C ASP A 146 14.08 -7.07 -26.21
N GLN A 147 13.67 -8.33 -26.38
CA GLN A 147 12.33 -8.82 -26.06
C GLN A 147 12.18 -9.07 -24.55
N HIS A 148 11.40 -8.24 -23.89
CA HIS A 148 11.28 -8.23 -22.44
C HIS A 148 10.17 -9.15 -21.90
N GLU A 149 10.51 -10.01 -20.92
CA GLU A 149 9.51 -10.81 -20.22
C GLU A 149 8.79 -9.99 -19.12
N TYR A 150 7.77 -9.25 -19.55
CA TYR A 150 6.85 -8.57 -18.65
C TYR A 150 6.13 -9.57 -17.75
N THR A 151 6.14 -9.30 -16.44
CA THR A 151 5.75 -10.21 -15.36
C THR A 151 5.01 -9.47 -14.26
N LEU A 152 4.17 -10.19 -13.50
CA LEU A 152 3.59 -9.71 -12.25
C LEU A 152 4.50 -10.16 -11.10
N ASP A 153 4.77 -9.30 -10.13
CA ASP A 153 5.59 -9.65 -8.97
C ASP A 153 4.80 -10.64 -8.06
N GLU A 154 5.49 -11.62 -7.46
CA GLU A 154 4.83 -12.77 -6.81
C GLU A 154 4.06 -12.39 -5.53
N GLU A 155 4.45 -11.32 -4.84
CA GLU A 155 3.64 -10.71 -3.77
C GLU A 155 2.34 -10.11 -4.32
N ASP A 156 2.42 -9.28 -5.37
CA ASP A 156 1.26 -8.64 -6.00
C ASP A 156 0.27 -9.68 -6.54
N ARG A 157 0.79 -10.77 -7.14
CA ARG A 157 0.00 -11.92 -7.61
C ARG A 157 -0.80 -12.58 -6.47
N ARG A 158 -0.14 -12.89 -5.34
CA ARG A 158 -0.81 -13.51 -4.18
C ARG A 158 -1.87 -12.61 -3.55
N VAL A 159 -1.69 -11.29 -3.64
CA VAL A 159 -2.69 -10.32 -3.20
C VAL A 159 -3.84 -10.22 -4.22
N GLN A 160 -3.57 -10.27 -5.52
CA GLN A 160 -4.59 -10.32 -6.57
C GLN A 160 -5.47 -11.57 -6.44
N ASP A 161 -4.88 -12.76 -6.26
CA ASP A 161 -5.59 -14.04 -6.03
C ASP A 161 -6.44 -14.03 -4.75
N VAL A 162 -6.18 -13.10 -3.83
CA VAL A 162 -6.92 -12.89 -2.57
C VAL A 162 -8.03 -11.87 -2.72
N ILE A 163 -7.78 -10.78 -3.44
CA ILE A 163 -8.71 -9.65 -3.61
C ILE A 163 -9.80 -9.95 -4.64
N LEU A 164 -9.58 -10.89 -5.58
CA LEU A 164 -10.56 -11.28 -6.61
C LEU A 164 -11.37 -12.56 -6.25
N LYS A 165 -11.52 -12.86 -4.97
CA LYS A 165 -12.33 -14.01 -4.50
C LYS A 165 -13.82 -13.67 -4.50
N PRO A 166 -14.70 -14.52 -5.06
CA PRO A 166 -16.15 -14.26 -5.13
C PRO A 166 -16.82 -13.89 -3.79
N GLU A 167 -16.31 -14.38 -2.66
CA GLU A 167 -16.75 -14.00 -1.31
C GLU A 167 -15.56 -13.50 -0.48
N PRO A 168 -15.53 -12.22 -0.06
CA PRO A 168 -14.43 -11.67 0.76
C PRO A 168 -14.50 -12.14 2.22
N SER A 169 -13.42 -12.73 2.72
CA SER A 169 -13.35 -13.21 4.11
C SER A 169 -12.56 -12.27 5.03
N THR A 170 -12.74 -12.44 6.35
CA THR A 170 -11.96 -11.72 7.39
C THR A 170 -10.44 -11.87 7.22
N ASN A 171 -9.96 -13.00 6.68
CA ASN A 171 -8.54 -13.20 6.40
C ASN A 171 -8.04 -12.34 5.24
N ASP A 172 -8.90 -12.09 4.26
CA ASP A 172 -8.58 -11.28 3.09
C ASP A 172 -8.50 -9.79 3.47
N ALA A 173 -9.34 -9.34 4.42
CA ALA A 173 -9.23 -8.03 5.05
C ALA A 173 -7.89 -7.82 5.81
N ILE A 174 -7.34 -8.86 6.45
CA ILE A 174 -6.01 -8.79 7.10
C ILE A 174 -4.90 -8.64 6.04
N ILE A 175 -5.01 -9.35 4.91
CA ILE A 175 -4.06 -9.23 3.80
C ILE A 175 -4.17 -7.84 3.14
N LEU A 176 -5.39 -7.31 2.96
CA LEU A 176 -5.63 -5.95 2.48
C LEU A 176 -5.03 -4.90 3.44
N LYS A 177 -5.20 -5.05 4.76
CA LYS A 177 -4.57 -4.19 5.78
C LYS A 177 -3.05 -4.18 5.63
N LYS A 178 -2.42 -5.37 5.56
CA LYS A 178 -0.97 -5.48 5.37
C LYS A 178 -0.51 -4.78 4.09
N THR A 179 -1.19 -5.01 2.98
CA THR A 179 -0.79 -4.50 1.66
C THR A 179 -0.97 -2.98 1.55
N LEU A 180 -2.11 -2.44 2.00
CA LEU A 180 -2.33 -0.99 2.01
C LEU A 180 -1.37 -0.25 2.95
N SER A 181 -0.99 -0.85 4.09
CA SER A 181 0.05 -0.28 4.97
C SER A 181 1.42 -0.19 4.31
N CYS A 182 1.78 -1.11 3.41
CA CYS A 182 3.01 -1.02 2.62
C CYS A 182 2.94 0.07 1.53
N SER A 183 1.77 0.24 0.90
CA SER A 183 1.57 1.20 -0.20
C SER A 183 1.26 2.64 0.25
N TYR A 184 0.91 2.81 1.52
CA TYR A 184 0.62 4.09 2.19
C TYR A 184 1.28 4.16 3.59
N PRO A 185 2.62 4.09 3.69
CA PRO A 185 3.33 3.94 4.98
C PRO A 185 3.16 5.11 5.95
N ASN A 186 2.73 6.28 5.44
CA ASN A 186 2.54 7.51 6.21
C ASN A 186 1.07 7.74 6.64
N LEU A 187 0.15 6.81 6.36
CA LEU A 187 -1.28 6.94 6.67
C LEU A 187 -1.75 5.79 7.58
N CYS A 188 -2.79 6.02 8.38
CA CYS A 188 -3.47 4.93 9.06
C CYS A 188 -4.31 4.12 8.06
N PHE A 189 -4.55 2.82 8.36
CA PHE A 189 -5.28 1.92 7.47
C PHE A 189 -6.62 2.49 6.99
N ASN A 190 -7.42 3.05 7.89
CA ASN A 190 -8.75 3.59 7.55
C ASN A 190 -8.67 4.82 6.61
N GLU A 191 -7.60 5.62 6.67
CA GLU A 191 -7.42 6.75 5.74
C GLU A 191 -6.87 6.27 4.38
N ALA A 192 -5.96 5.30 4.37
CA ALA A 192 -5.49 4.67 3.14
C ALA A 192 -6.62 3.96 2.39
N LEU A 193 -7.46 3.21 3.11
CA LEU A 193 -8.64 2.53 2.61
C LEU A 193 -9.66 3.51 2.03
N ARG A 194 -9.93 4.63 2.73
CA ARG A 194 -10.81 5.69 2.21
C ARG A 194 -10.28 6.31 0.92
N LYS A 195 -8.98 6.64 0.85
CA LYS A 195 -8.34 7.18 -0.37
C LYS A 195 -8.35 6.20 -1.54
N GLU A 196 -8.28 4.90 -1.28
CA GLU A 196 -8.43 3.88 -2.33
C GLU A 196 -9.89 3.74 -2.78
N ASN A 197 -10.87 3.77 -1.87
CA ASN A 197 -12.29 3.77 -2.23
C ASN A 197 -12.67 5.04 -3.02
N GLU A 198 -12.22 6.23 -2.60
CA GLU A 198 -12.32 7.50 -3.34
C GLU A 198 -11.80 7.37 -4.78
N LYS A 199 -10.66 6.70 -4.98
CA LYS A 199 -10.10 6.43 -6.32
C LYS A 199 -10.88 5.38 -7.11
N LEU A 200 -11.31 4.29 -6.47
CA LEU A 200 -12.10 3.23 -7.12
C LEU A 200 -13.43 3.78 -7.66
N GLN A 201 -14.06 4.72 -6.96
CA GLN A 201 -15.26 5.42 -7.48
C GLN A 201 -14.96 6.21 -8.76
N VAL A 202 -13.79 6.85 -8.87
CA VAL A 202 -13.36 7.56 -10.10
C VAL A 202 -13.06 6.58 -11.24
N GLU A 203 -12.39 5.45 -10.97
CA GLU A 203 -12.19 4.39 -11.98
C GLU A 203 -13.52 3.77 -12.43
N LEU A 204 -14.51 3.64 -11.52
CA LEU A 204 -15.86 3.15 -11.85
C LEU A 204 -16.60 4.11 -12.78
N GLN A 205 -16.63 5.40 -12.44
CA GLN A 205 -17.24 6.44 -13.29
C GLN A 205 -16.59 6.50 -14.68
N ARG A 206 -15.26 6.34 -14.74
CA ARG A 206 -14.49 6.23 -15.99
C ARG A 206 -14.92 5.00 -16.80
N SER A 207 -15.00 3.82 -16.18
CA SER A 207 -15.34 2.56 -16.86
C SER A 207 -16.79 2.55 -17.34
N GLN A 208 -17.71 3.12 -16.55
CA GLN A 208 -19.11 3.36 -16.93
C GLN A 208 -19.22 4.30 -18.14
N SER A 209 -18.45 5.40 -18.16
CA SER A 209 -18.41 6.36 -19.27
C SER A 209 -17.86 5.73 -20.57
N ASN A 210 -17.02 4.71 -20.44
CA ASN A 210 -16.47 3.92 -21.55
C ASN A 210 -17.31 2.69 -21.92
N TYR A 211 -18.44 2.44 -21.23
CA TYR A 211 -19.29 1.25 -21.37
C TYR A 211 -18.57 -0.10 -21.12
N ASP A 212 -17.46 -0.11 -20.38
CA ASP A 212 -16.72 -1.33 -20.05
C ASP A 212 -17.35 -2.05 -18.84
N VAL A 213 -18.28 -2.96 -19.14
CA VAL A 213 -19.00 -3.77 -18.15
C VAL A 213 -18.05 -4.62 -17.31
N GLN A 214 -17.01 -5.22 -17.91
CA GLN A 214 -16.08 -6.12 -17.21
C GLN A 214 -15.22 -5.36 -16.19
N GLN A 215 -14.76 -4.15 -16.53
CA GLN A 215 -14.10 -3.29 -15.56
C GLN A 215 -15.07 -2.79 -14.48
N CYS A 216 -16.33 -2.51 -14.82
CA CYS A 216 -17.32 -2.12 -13.82
C CYS A 216 -17.58 -3.25 -12.79
N GLU A 217 -17.73 -4.49 -13.23
CA GLU A 217 -17.90 -5.67 -12.37
C GLU A 217 -16.70 -5.83 -11.41
N VAL A 218 -15.47 -5.77 -11.92
CA VAL A 218 -14.25 -5.86 -11.10
C VAL A 218 -14.16 -4.70 -10.09
N ILE A 219 -14.47 -3.47 -10.50
CA ILE A 219 -14.37 -2.30 -9.61
C ILE A 219 -15.48 -2.31 -8.54
N GLN A 220 -16.69 -2.78 -8.87
CA GLN A 220 -17.77 -2.96 -7.89
C GLN A 220 -17.35 -3.98 -6.82
N HIS A 221 -16.80 -5.13 -7.23
CA HIS A 221 -16.28 -6.12 -6.30
C HIS A 221 -15.13 -5.57 -5.42
N LEU A 222 -14.23 -4.77 -5.99
CA LEU A 222 -13.18 -4.09 -5.20
C LEU A 222 -13.76 -3.14 -4.14
N LEU A 223 -14.88 -2.46 -4.43
CA LEU A 223 -15.56 -1.60 -3.46
C LEU A 223 -16.13 -2.44 -2.31
N GLU A 224 -16.84 -3.55 -2.60
CA GLU A 224 -17.33 -4.51 -1.59
C GLU A 224 -16.21 -5.03 -0.67
N VAL A 225 -15.07 -5.43 -1.26
CA VAL A 225 -13.88 -5.86 -0.51
C VAL A 225 -13.38 -4.76 0.43
N THR A 226 -13.39 -3.48 0.02
CA THR A 226 -13.04 -2.37 0.92
C THR A 226 -14.08 -2.11 2.02
N GLU A 227 -15.37 -2.33 1.77
CA GLU A 227 -16.43 -2.16 2.77
C GLU A 227 -16.37 -3.24 3.86
N VAL A 228 -16.16 -4.51 3.48
CA VAL A 228 -15.94 -5.62 4.43
C VAL A 228 -14.68 -5.41 5.27
N ALA A 229 -13.62 -4.87 4.66
CA ALA A 229 -12.41 -4.50 5.38
C ALA A 229 -12.61 -3.32 6.34
N ALA A 230 -13.42 -2.32 5.97
CA ALA A 230 -13.79 -1.20 6.85
C ALA A 230 -14.66 -1.64 8.03
N ALA A 231 -15.59 -2.57 7.81
CA ALA A 231 -16.46 -3.13 8.84
C ALA A 231 -15.69 -3.98 9.86
N THR A 232 -14.66 -4.71 9.42
CA THR A 232 -13.78 -5.50 10.30
C THR A 232 -12.74 -4.66 11.05
N SER A 233 -12.47 -3.42 10.62
CA SER A 233 -11.57 -2.45 11.30
C SER A 233 -12.34 -1.43 12.17
N ALA A 234 -13.27 -1.92 13.00
CA ALA A 234 -14.16 -1.11 13.84
C ALA A 234 -13.40 -0.08 14.74
N PRO A 235 -13.99 1.10 15.03
CA PRO A 235 -13.22 2.34 15.12
C PRO A 235 -12.58 2.63 16.48
N ASP A 236 -11.33 3.08 16.40
CA ASP A 236 -10.64 3.85 17.45
C ASP A 236 -11.43 5.14 17.80
N LYS A 237 -12.08 5.15 18.97
CA LYS A 237 -12.85 6.31 19.46
C LYS A 237 -11.93 7.41 20.00
N ARG A 238 -11.20 8.14 19.14
CA ARG A 238 -10.28 9.19 19.64
C ARG A 238 -10.00 10.43 18.78
N SER A 239 -11.03 11.11 18.25
CA SER A 239 -10.86 12.51 17.77
C SER A 239 -12.12 13.42 17.66
N LYS A 240 -13.17 13.25 18.49
CA LYS A 240 -14.10 14.37 18.72
C LYS A 240 -13.51 15.33 19.77
N LYS A 241 -12.78 16.34 19.29
CA LYS A 241 -12.35 17.52 20.08
C LYS A 241 -13.59 18.16 20.68
N VAL A 242 -13.73 18.14 22.01
CA VAL A 242 -14.88 18.73 22.71
C VAL A 242 -14.68 20.24 22.76
N GLU A 243 -15.37 20.95 21.88
CA GLU A 243 -15.51 22.41 21.96
C GLU A 243 -16.67 22.72 22.92
N ARG A 244 -16.33 23.06 24.17
CA ARG A 244 -17.32 23.55 25.14
C ARG A 244 -17.76 24.95 24.76
N ASN A 245 -19.07 25.17 24.64
CA ASN A 245 -19.70 26.49 24.76
C ASN A 245 -20.97 26.39 25.61
N TYR A 246 -21.32 27.48 26.28
CA TYR A 246 -22.38 27.58 27.29
C TYR A 246 -23.53 28.46 26.79
N SER A 247 -24.75 27.91 26.78
CA SER A 247 -26.07 28.60 26.72
C SER A 247 -27.14 27.50 26.76
N ASP A 248 -27.97 27.25 27.77
CA ASP A 248 -28.76 28.11 28.69
C ASP A 248 -30.15 28.53 28.12
N ALA A 249 -31.13 28.66 29.01
CA ALA A 249 -32.55 29.05 28.83
C ALA A 249 -33.54 28.11 28.07
N ASN A 250 -34.43 27.50 28.88
CA ASN A 250 -35.87 27.20 28.68
C ASN A 250 -36.58 27.39 27.32
N SER A 251 -37.40 26.39 26.94
CA SER A 251 -38.76 26.62 26.41
C SER A 251 -39.72 25.47 26.75
N GLU A 252 -41.00 25.78 26.90
CA GLU A 252 -42.06 24.87 27.39
C GLU A 252 -42.80 24.06 26.30
N LYS A 253 -43.50 23.00 26.77
CA LYS A 253 -44.83 22.50 26.31
C LYS A 253 -45.04 22.00 24.87
N GLY A 254 -45.78 20.88 24.78
CA GLY A 254 -46.35 20.35 23.54
C GLY A 254 -47.04 18.99 23.74
N HIS A 255 -48.20 18.97 24.40
CA HIS A 255 -49.00 17.74 24.53
C HIS A 255 -49.83 17.47 23.26
N SER A 256 -49.98 16.19 22.87
CA SER A 256 -51.16 15.72 22.14
C SER A 256 -51.58 14.33 22.61
N TYR A 257 -52.86 14.20 22.89
CA TYR A 257 -53.66 13.00 23.16
C TYR A 257 -54.08 12.35 21.80
N ASP A 258 -54.71 11.17 21.63
CA ASP A 258 -55.07 10.00 22.49
C ASP A 258 -55.33 8.77 21.54
N GLU A 259 -56.01 7.62 21.79
CA GLU A 259 -56.80 7.05 22.91
C GLU A 259 -56.81 5.49 22.87
N ILE A 260 -57.56 4.84 23.78
CA ILE A 260 -58.25 3.52 23.66
C ILE A 260 -57.43 2.25 23.28
N SER A 261 -56.91 1.54 24.30
CA SER A 261 -57.55 0.42 25.05
C SER A 261 -58.46 -0.63 24.30
N PRO A 262 -58.93 -1.73 24.95
CA PRO A 262 -58.18 -2.81 25.66
C PRO A 262 -58.75 -4.25 25.46
N LYS A 263 -58.04 -5.34 25.86
CA LYS A 263 -58.55 -6.51 26.66
C LYS A 263 -57.53 -7.66 26.88
N LYS A 264 -57.93 -8.66 27.70
CA LYS A 264 -57.18 -9.81 28.28
C LYS A 264 -57.89 -11.17 27.92
N PRO A 265 -57.64 -12.33 28.58
CA PRO A 265 -56.45 -13.21 28.52
C PRO A 265 -56.79 -14.73 28.31
N GLY A 266 -55.76 -15.60 28.23
CA GLY A 266 -55.89 -17.08 28.27
C GLY A 266 -55.28 -17.77 27.03
N SER A 267 -54.85 -19.04 27.05
CA SER A 267 -54.89 -20.09 28.08
C SER A 267 -53.56 -20.91 28.12
N ARG A 268 -53.44 -21.87 29.04
CA ARG A 268 -52.28 -22.75 29.23
C ARG A 268 -52.33 -24.00 28.34
N ILE A 269 -51.17 -24.52 27.92
CA ILE A 269 -50.85 -25.95 27.72
C ILE A 269 -49.32 -26.13 27.84
N THR A 270 -48.83 -27.34 28.11
CA THR A 270 -47.49 -27.60 28.67
C THR A 270 -46.57 -28.49 27.80
N SER A 271 -45.26 -28.41 28.11
CA SER A 271 -44.25 -29.47 27.99
C SER A 271 -43.48 -29.68 26.66
N ARG A 272 -42.21 -29.20 26.68
CA ARG A 272 -40.98 -29.82 26.10
C ARG A 272 -40.86 -29.83 24.55
N ASN A 273 -39.68 -29.65 23.94
CA ASN A 273 -38.31 -29.47 24.46
C ASN A 273 -37.41 -28.71 23.45
N THR A 274 -36.15 -28.44 23.85
CA THR A 274 -34.99 -28.01 23.03
C THR A 274 -35.08 -26.70 22.21
N SER A 275 -34.43 -25.63 22.70
CA SER A 275 -33.31 -24.93 21.99
C SER A 275 -32.78 -23.67 22.71
N SER A 276 -31.49 -23.37 22.49
CA SER A 276 -30.80 -22.06 22.41
C SER A 276 -31.10 -20.85 23.34
N VAL A 277 -30.00 -20.39 23.99
CA VAL A 277 -29.47 -18.99 24.00
C VAL A 277 -29.96 -17.92 25.02
N SER A 278 -28.96 -17.38 25.75
CA SER A 278 -28.76 -16.02 26.32
C SER A 278 -29.75 -15.35 27.30
N SER A 279 -29.27 -15.10 28.53
CA SER A 279 -29.24 -13.82 29.28
C SER A 279 -28.41 -14.07 30.57
N GLY A 280 -27.67 -13.17 31.24
CA GLY A 280 -27.82 -11.72 31.43
C GLY A 280 -28.78 -11.46 32.60
N ARG A 281 -28.42 -10.88 33.75
CA ARG A 281 -27.17 -10.23 34.25
C ARG A 281 -26.87 -10.77 35.67
N ASP A 282 -25.82 -10.41 36.40
CA ASP A 282 -25.60 -9.14 37.13
C ASP A 282 -24.12 -9.03 37.58
N LEU A 283 -23.43 -7.92 37.27
CA LEU A 283 -23.19 -6.74 38.14
C LEU A 283 -22.27 -6.96 39.37
N LEU A 284 -20.95 -6.75 39.21
CA LEU A 284 -20.19 -5.61 39.78
C LEU A 284 -18.66 -5.84 39.70
N SER A 285 -17.90 -4.75 39.49
CA SER A 285 -16.44 -4.70 39.28
C SER A 285 -15.91 -5.48 38.05
N ASP A 286 -14.83 -5.10 37.38
CA ASP A 286 -14.04 -3.85 37.41
C ASP A 286 -14.08 -3.22 35.99
N ARG A 287 -13.97 -1.88 35.91
CA ARG A 287 -13.94 -1.15 34.63
C ARG A 287 -12.83 -0.07 34.59
N GLY A 288 -11.80 -0.24 35.41
CA GLY A 288 -10.68 0.70 35.53
C GLY A 288 -9.33 0.21 34.98
N LEU A 289 -8.94 -1.05 35.23
CA LEU A 289 -7.57 -1.52 34.97
C LEU A 289 -7.27 -1.94 33.52
N ASP A 290 -8.26 -2.54 32.84
CA ASP A 290 -8.21 -3.42 31.65
C ASP A 290 -7.73 -2.76 30.32
N ARG A 291 -6.86 -1.75 30.41
CA ARG A 291 -6.33 -0.96 29.28
C ARG A 291 -4.82 -0.76 29.31
N TYR A 292 -4.10 -1.56 30.10
CA TYR A 292 -2.64 -1.63 30.08
C TYR A 292 -2.09 -3.02 29.71
N ASP A 293 -2.92 -4.06 29.73
CA ASP A 293 -2.47 -5.46 29.79
C ASP A 293 -2.13 -6.10 28.43
N GLU A 294 -2.22 -5.35 27.33
CA GLU A 294 -1.92 -5.79 25.94
C GLU A 294 -0.85 -4.90 25.29
N TRP A 295 -0.21 -5.37 24.20
CA TRP A 295 0.77 -4.59 23.43
C TRP A 295 0.10 -3.42 22.70
N HIS A 296 0.66 -2.20 22.82
CA HIS A 296 0.22 -1.03 22.04
C HIS A 296 0.89 -0.98 20.65
N ALA A 297 2.08 -1.54 20.51
CA ALA A 297 2.77 -1.65 19.22
C ALA A 297 2.42 -2.96 18.49
N ASP A 298 1.94 -2.86 17.23
CA ASP A 298 1.77 -4.01 16.33
C ASP A 298 3.13 -4.69 16.05
N LEU A 299 3.19 -6.03 16.12
CA LEU A 299 4.39 -6.83 15.80
C LEU A 299 4.89 -6.61 14.36
N LEU A 300 4.03 -6.17 13.44
CA LEU A 300 4.40 -5.82 12.05
C LEU A 300 4.39 -4.30 11.79
N GLY A 301 4.30 -3.46 12.84
CA GLY A 301 4.31 -2.00 12.73
C GLY A 301 5.63 -1.38 12.27
N CYS A 302 6.68 -2.19 12.05
CA CYS A 302 8.00 -1.76 11.58
C CYS A 302 7.96 -0.94 10.27
N CYS A 303 6.97 -1.20 9.41
CA CYS A 303 6.79 -0.51 8.13
C CYS A 303 6.50 0.99 8.28
N SER A 304 6.00 1.43 9.44
CA SER A 304 5.74 2.86 9.73
C SER A 304 7.01 3.66 10.02
N GLU A 305 8.14 3.01 10.35
CA GLU A 305 9.44 3.66 10.55
C GLU A 305 10.57 2.79 9.95
N PRO A 306 10.68 2.71 8.61
CA PRO A 306 11.65 1.83 7.96
C PRO A 306 13.10 2.15 8.36
N TYR A 307 13.41 3.40 8.70
CA TYR A 307 14.72 3.79 9.23
C TYR A 307 15.07 3.09 10.56
N LEU A 308 14.13 2.99 11.50
CA LEU A 308 14.34 2.31 12.79
C LEU A 308 14.46 0.80 12.61
N CYS A 309 13.68 0.23 11.68
CA CYS A 309 13.77 -1.18 11.30
C CYS A 309 15.14 -1.51 10.69
N ILE A 310 15.57 -0.76 9.67
CA ILE A 310 16.88 -0.92 9.00
C ILE A 310 18.03 -0.75 10.01
N LYS A 311 17.95 0.25 10.88
CA LYS A 311 18.96 0.49 11.93
C LYS A 311 19.04 -0.65 12.94
N THR A 312 17.89 -1.22 13.34
CA THR A 312 17.82 -2.37 14.25
C THR A 312 18.24 -3.68 13.57
N PHE A 313 18.06 -3.81 12.26
CA PHE A 313 18.54 -4.96 11.49
C PHE A 313 20.07 -4.99 11.38
N PHE A 314 20.71 -3.87 11.03
CA PHE A 314 22.18 -3.80 10.90
C PHE A 314 22.92 -3.63 12.25
N CYS A 315 22.28 -3.02 13.26
CA CYS A 315 22.89 -2.75 14.57
C CYS A 315 21.93 -3.07 15.75
N PRO A 316 21.45 -4.32 15.90
CA PRO A 316 20.44 -4.69 16.90
C PRO A 316 20.88 -4.38 18.34
N CYS A 317 22.18 -4.46 18.62
CA CYS A 317 22.79 -4.28 19.94
C CYS A 317 22.44 -2.93 20.60
N GLY A 318 22.26 -1.87 19.80
CA GLY A 318 21.89 -0.54 20.29
C GLY A 318 20.42 -0.41 20.68
N THR A 319 19.53 -1.20 20.07
CA THR A 319 18.10 -1.27 20.42
C THR A 319 17.89 -2.25 21.58
N LEU A 320 18.51 -3.43 21.48
CA LEU A 320 18.46 -4.51 22.47
C LEU A 320 19.04 -4.10 23.83
N SER A 321 20.11 -3.31 23.89
CA SER A 321 20.68 -2.83 25.16
C SER A 321 19.71 -1.98 25.97
N LYS A 322 18.94 -1.10 25.31
CA LYS A 322 17.90 -0.29 25.97
C LYS A 322 16.70 -1.13 26.40
N ILE A 323 16.21 -2.02 25.53
CA ILE A 323 15.12 -2.96 25.85
C ILE A 323 15.51 -3.79 27.08
N ALA A 324 16.69 -4.40 27.06
CA ALA A 324 17.19 -5.23 28.14
C ALA A 324 17.44 -4.44 29.43
N THR A 325 17.83 -3.16 29.33
CA THR A 325 17.97 -2.27 30.50
C THR A 325 16.63 -2.12 31.23
N VAL A 326 15.54 -1.86 30.51
CA VAL A 326 14.19 -1.78 31.10
C VAL A 326 13.71 -3.16 31.56
N ALA A 327 13.90 -4.21 30.74
CA ALA A 327 13.47 -5.57 31.05
C ALA A 327 14.16 -6.19 32.28
N THR A 328 15.37 -5.75 32.63
CA THR A 328 16.14 -6.28 33.77
C THR A 328 16.27 -5.31 34.94
N ASN A 329 15.80 -4.07 34.80
CA ASN A 329 16.01 -2.96 35.73
C ASN A 329 17.50 -2.77 36.13
N ARG A 330 18.40 -3.01 35.16
CA ARG A 330 19.87 -2.86 35.31
C ARG A 330 20.40 -2.24 34.02
N HIS A 331 21.21 -1.19 34.13
CA HIS A 331 21.89 -0.62 32.97
C HIS A 331 22.73 -1.69 32.24
N MET A 332 22.46 -1.89 30.96
CA MET A 332 23.14 -2.80 30.06
C MET A 332 23.65 -2.01 28.86
N SER A 333 24.96 -2.01 28.64
CA SER A 333 25.57 -1.26 27.54
C SER A 333 25.35 -1.92 26.17
N SER A 334 25.52 -1.15 25.10
CA SER A 334 25.48 -1.69 23.73
C SER A 334 26.64 -2.65 23.42
N ALA A 335 27.74 -2.61 24.19
CA ALA A 335 28.86 -3.54 24.05
C ALA A 335 28.55 -4.88 24.72
N GLU A 336 28.02 -4.88 25.95
CA GLU A 336 27.52 -6.08 26.63
C GLU A 336 26.42 -6.76 25.80
N ALA A 337 25.45 -5.99 25.29
CA ALA A 337 24.40 -6.51 24.42
C ALA A 337 24.93 -7.10 23.11
N CYS A 338 26.02 -6.58 22.56
CA CYS A 338 26.68 -7.14 21.38
C CYS A 338 27.37 -8.47 21.71
N ASN A 339 28.11 -8.52 22.81
CA ASN A 339 28.84 -9.71 23.25
C ASN A 339 27.90 -10.89 23.57
N GLU A 340 26.83 -10.62 24.31
CA GLU A 340 25.79 -11.61 24.62
C GLU A 340 25.09 -12.11 23.35
N LEU A 341 24.61 -11.19 22.50
CA LEU A 341 23.92 -11.56 21.25
C LEU A 341 24.84 -12.37 20.31
N MET A 342 26.13 -12.02 20.23
CA MET A 342 27.14 -12.77 19.48
C MET A 342 27.37 -14.16 20.08
N ALA A 343 27.56 -14.27 21.39
CA ALA A 343 27.76 -15.55 22.08
C ALA A 343 26.58 -16.51 21.88
N TYR A 344 25.34 -16.02 22.06
CA TYR A 344 24.13 -16.81 21.80
C TYR A 344 23.90 -17.10 20.31
N SER A 345 24.40 -16.27 19.38
CA SER A 345 24.35 -16.56 17.93
C SER A 345 25.28 -17.69 17.53
N LEU A 346 26.49 -17.78 18.11
CA LEU A 346 27.45 -18.84 17.83
C LEU A 346 26.94 -20.24 18.19
N ILE A 347 26.01 -20.33 19.16
CA ILE A 347 25.33 -21.57 19.56
C ILE A 347 23.89 -21.68 18.99
N LEU A 348 23.56 -20.92 17.94
CA LEU A 348 22.26 -20.89 17.25
C LEU A 348 21.04 -20.60 18.15
N SER A 349 21.26 -19.95 19.30
CA SER A 349 20.29 -19.75 20.38
C SER A 349 19.95 -18.27 20.62
N CYS A 350 20.29 -17.39 19.68
CA CYS A 350 20.02 -15.95 19.76
C CYS A 350 18.51 -15.64 19.93
N CYS A 351 17.64 -16.33 19.20
CA CYS A 351 16.17 -16.18 19.35
C CYS A 351 15.66 -16.63 20.73
N CYS A 352 16.33 -17.60 21.38
CA CYS A 352 16.02 -18.01 22.76
C CYS A 352 16.42 -16.92 23.76
N TYR A 353 17.59 -16.31 23.57
CA TYR A 353 18.08 -15.19 24.37
C TYR A 353 17.18 -13.96 24.25
N THR A 354 16.84 -13.52 23.04
CA THR A 354 15.97 -12.36 22.82
C THR A 354 14.53 -12.62 23.25
N CYS A 355 13.98 -13.82 23.05
CA CYS A 355 12.71 -14.26 23.66
C CYS A 355 12.75 -14.15 25.21
N CYS A 356 13.86 -14.55 25.84
CA CYS A 356 14.02 -14.41 27.29
C CYS A 356 14.12 -12.93 27.74
N VAL A 357 14.62 -12.03 26.90
CA VAL A 357 14.58 -10.56 27.14
C VAL A 357 13.15 -10.03 26.98
N ARG A 358 12.44 -10.37 25.88
CA ARG A 358 11.03 -10.02 25.64
C ARG A 358 10.12 -10.47 26.79
N ARG A 359 10.27 -11.71 27.26
CA ARG A 359 9.51 -12.27 28.38
C ARG A 359 9.78 -11.54 29.70
N LYS A 360 11.00 -11.03 29.92
CA LYS A 360 11.32 -10.16 31.06
C LYS A 360 10.71 -8.76 30.87
N LEU A 361 10.76 -8.20 29.66
CA LEU A 361 10.16 -6.91 29.33
C LEU A 361 8.65 -6.91 29.59
N ARG A 362 7.93 -7.92 29.10
CA ARG A 362 6.49 -8.07 29.36
C ARG A 362 6.14 -8.15 30.85
N LYS A 363 7.00 -8.78 31.66
CA LYS A 363 6.84 -8.78 33.12
C LYS A 363 7.13 -7.42 33.76
N ALA A 364 8.13 -6.68 33.27
CA ALA A 364 8.46 -5.34 33.77
C ALA A 364 7.40 -4.29 33.40
N LEU A 365 6.70 -4.49 32.27
CA LEU A 365 5.70 -3.56 31.73
C LEU A 365 4.24 -3.98 31.97
N ASN A 366 3.99 -5.11 32.65
CA ASN A 366 2.65 -5.74 32.82
C ASN A 366 1.93 -5.96 31.47
N ILE A 367 2.45 -6.87 30.65
CA ILE A 367 1.90 -7.22 29.33
C ILE A 367 1.60 -8.72 29.26
N THR A 368 0.33 -9.04 28.97
CA THR A 368 -0.16 -10.41 28.76
C THR A 368 0.53 -11.08 27.56
N GLY A 369 0.69 -12.40 27.61
CA GLY A 369 1.29 -13.17 26.51
C GLY A 369 1.96 -14.47 26.94
N GLY A 370 2.09 -15.40 26.00
CA GLY A 370 2.66 -16.73 26.21
C GLY A 370 4.16 -16.83 25.87
N PHE A 371 4.84 -17.84 26.42
CA PHE A 371 6.23 -18.16 26.05
C PHE A 371 6.35 -18.60 24.57
N ILE A 372 5.33 -19.28 24.04
CA ILE A 372 5.27 -19.70 22.63
C ILE A 372 5.18 -18.47 21.71
N ASP A 373 4.37 -17.47 22.07
CA ASP A 373 4.22 -16.22 21.33
C ASP A 373 5.52 -15.39 21.31
N ASP A 374 6.18 -15.23 22.48
CA ASP A 374 7.48 -14.57 22.57
C ASP A 374 8.55 -15.25 21.68
N PHE A 375 8.55 -16.58 21.65
CA PHE A 375 9.50 -17.37 20.86
C PHE A 375 9.22 -17.29 19.36
N LEU A 376 7.95 -17.45 18.94
CA LEU A 376 7.55 -17.33 17.53
C LEU A 376 7.79 -15.91 16.99
N SER A 377 7.57 -14.86 17.79
CA SER A 377 7.86 -13.47 17.42
C SER A 377 9.34 -13.29 17.02
N HIS A 378 10.26 -13.79 17.84
CA HIS A 378 11.70 -13.70 17.56
C HIS A 378 12.19 -14.67 16.49
N LEU A 379 11.58 -15.86 16.37
CA LEU A 379 11.90 -16.84 15.34
C LEU A 379 11.47 -16.37 13.93
N MET A 380 10.33 -15.71 13.80
CA MET A 380 9.81 -15.24 12.51
C MET A 380 10.50 -13.97 12.02
N CYS A 381 10.75 -12.99 12.91
CA CYS A 381 11.63 -11.83 12.64
C CYS A 381 11.97 -11.11 13.95
N CYS A 382 13.08 -11.53 14.59
CA CYS A 382 13.73 -10.82 15.69
C CYS A 382 13.86 -9.31 15.42
N CYS A 383 14.16 -8.94 14.17
CA CYS A 383 14.09 -7.60 13.61
C CYS A 383 12.83 -6.79 14.01
N CYS A 384 11.64 -7.34 13.73
CA CYS A 384 10.36 -6.68 14.04
C CYS A 384 9.99 -6.79 15.52
N ALA A 385 10.30 -7.93 16.16
CA ALA A 385 10.05 -8.12 17.59
C ALA A 385 10.81 -7.09 18.44
N LEU A 386 12.09 -6.81 18.12
CA LEU A 386 12.87 -5.76 18.79
C LEU A 386 12.33 -4.35 18.51
N VAL A 387 11.81 -4.06 17.32
CA VAL A 387 11.20 -2.75 17.02
C VAL A 387 9.87 -2.58 17.77
N GLN A 388 9.05 -3.63 17.88
CA GLN A 388 7.84 -3.65 18.69
C GLN A 388 8.16 -3.40 20.17
N GLU A 389 9.13 -4.15 20.71
CA GLU A 389 9.60 -4.04 22.10
C GLU A 389 10.15 -2.65 22.43
N TRP A 390 10.93 -2.06 21.52
CA TRP A 390 11.45 -0.70 21.71
C TRP A 390 10.33 0.36 21.72
N ARG A 391 9.36 0.27 20.81
CA ARG A 391 8.21 1.19 20.81
C ARG A 391 7.33 1.04 22.05
N GLU A 392 7.12 -0.18 22.55
CA GLU A 392 6.37 -0.40 23.79
C GLU A 392 7.09 0.24 24.99
N VAL A 393 8.42 0.19 25.02
CA VAL A 393 9.26 0.92 25.99
C VAL A 393 9.11 2.43 25.84
N GLU A 394 9.13 2.99 24.63
CA GLU A 394 8.94 4.43 24.41
C GLU A 394 7.52 4.89 24.81
N ILE A 395 6.48 4.15 24.42
CA ILE A 395 5.07 4.47 24.72
C ILE A 395 4.79 4.42 26.22
N ARG A 396 5.26 3.38 26.93
CA ARG A 396 5.06 3.26 28.39
C ARG A 396 6.01 4.17 29.17
N GLY A 397 7.23 4.36 28.70
CA GLY A 397 8.25 5.23 29.31
C GLY A 397 7.89 6.71 29.25
N PHE A 398 7.29 7.22 28.17
CA PHE A 398 6.89 8.63 28.05
C PHE A 398 5.88 9.11 29.12
N ASN A 399 5.18 8.20 29.79
CA ASN A 399 4.26 8.50 30.89
C ASN A 399 4.92 8.47 32.28
N GLY A 400 6.22 8.12 32.36
CA GLY A 400 6.91 7.76 33.60
C GLY A 400 8.28 8.44 33.79
N SER A 401 8.34 9.76 33.62
CA SER A 401 9.57 10.60 33.67
C SER A 401 10.56 10.34 32.51
N GLU A 402 11.28 11.32 31.96
CA GLU A 402 11.72 12.58 32.53
C GLU A 402 11.20 13.86 31.84
N LYS A 403 11.27 14.99 32.55
CA LYS A 403 11.17 16.31 31.92
C LYS A 403 12.53 16.69 31.31
N THR A 404 12.72 16.46 30.02
CA THR A 404 13.85 17.06 29.27
C THR A 404 13.79 18.58 29.41
N LYS A 405 14.69 19.15 30.21
CA LYS A 405 14.79 20.61 30.41
C LYS A 405 15.45 21.25 29.19
N THR A 406 14.68 21.46 28.12
CA THR A 406 15.05 22.41 27.06
C THR A 406 14.97 23.83 27.61
N SER A 407 16.07 24.31 28.17
CA SER A 407 16.25 25.74 28.46
C SER A 407 16.09 26.53 27.15
N PRO A 408 15.28 27.60 27.11
CA PRO A 408 15.24 28.47 25.94
C PRO A 408 16.60 29.17 25.77
N PRO A 409 17.01 29.51 24.52
CA PRO A 409 18.19 30.32 24.29
C PRO A 409 18.01 31.72 24.93
N PRO A 410 19.09 32.36 25.42
CA PRO A 410 19.01 33.69 26.01
C PRO A 410 18.55 34.72 24.97
N SER A 411 17.69 35.64 25.38
CA SER A 411 17.15 36.70 24.52
C SER A 411 18.26 37.65 24.08
N GLN A 412 18.55 37.66 22.77
CA GLN A 412 19.36 38.70 22.16
C GLN A 412 18.54 39.99 22.04
N PHE A 413 19.02 41.08 22.63
CA PHE A 413 18.54 42.42 22.35
C PHE A 413 19.33 42.97 21.16
N MET A 414 18.65 43.70 20.26
CA MET A 414 19.34 44.60 19.33
C MET A 414 19.66 45.91 20.07
N GLU A 415 20.93 46.29 20.10
CA GLU A 415 21.30 47.70 20.26
C GLU A 415 20.85 48.49 19.02
N SER A 416 20.52 49.76 19.20
CA SER A 416 19.90 50.65 18.18
C SER A 416 20.76 51.86 17.88
#